data_AF-A0A7X5N2Y9-F1
#
_entry.id   AF-A0A7X5N2Y9-F1
#
_cell.length_a   1.000
_cell.length_b   1.000
_cell.length_c   1.000
_cell.angle_alpha   90.00
_cell.angle_beta   90.00
_cell.angle_gamma   90.00
#
_symmetry.space_group_name_H-M   'P 1'
#
loop_
_entity.id
_entity.type
_entity.pdbx_description
1 polymer ?
#
loop_
_entity_poly.entity_id
_entity_poly.type
_entity_poly.pdbx_seq_one_letter_code
_entity_poly.pdbx_strand_id
1 'polypeptide(L)'
;LKDLYKTEVFGLAKWRNTVGGAPVIPPAVISRPPSAELRDNQTDQDSLPPYDVLDGILYRYVDQEQSRDDIVAAGYAADTVEHVLRLVRLNEWKRHQAAPGPKVSRRAFGR
;
A
#
# COMPACT_ATOMS: atom_id res chain seq x y z
N LEU A 1 11.77 -1.50 -1.83
CA LEU A 1 10.49 -1.12 -1.19
C LEU A 1 9.43 -0.63 -2.18
N LYS A 2 9.80 -0.02 -3.32
CA LYS A 2 8.86 0.49 -4.36
C LYS A 2 7.72 -0.48 -4.74
N ASP A 3 8.01 -1.78 -4.73
CA ASP A 3 7.13 -2.83 -5.23
C ASP A 3 6.59 -3.74 -4.11
N LEU A 4 6.40 -3.17 -2.91
CA LEU A 4 5.78 -3.84 -1.78
C LEU A 4 4.59 -3.01 -1.29
N TYR A 5 3.50 -3.69 -0.98
CA TYR A 5 2.36 -3.13 -0.28
C TYR A 5 2.73 -2.70 1.14
N LYS A 6 1.98 -1.76 1.71
CA LYS A 6 2.37 -1.16 3.00
C LYS A 6 2.36 -2.20 4.12
N THR A 7 1.38 -3.09 4.12
CA THR A 7 1.27 -4.25 5.01
C THR A 7 2.48 -5.19 4.89
N GLU A 8 2.99 -5.43 3.68
CA GLU A 8 4.21 -6.22 3.45
C GLU A 8 5.46 -5.52 4.01
N VAL A 9 5.56 -4.19 3.84
CA VAL A 9 6.66 -3.42 4.42
C VAL A 9 6.67 -3.52 5.95
N PHE A 10 5.50 -3.45 6.60
CA PHE A 10 5.39 -3.67 8.04
C PHE A 10 5.77 -5.11 8.45
N GLY A 11 5.36 -6.11 7.67
CA GLY A 11 5.76 -7.50 7.87
C GLY A 11 7.27 -7.68 7.79
N LEU A 12 7.89 -7.10 6.76
CA LEU A 12 9.34 -7.14 6.53
C LEU A 12 10.11 -6.43 7.65
N ALA A 13 9.61 -5.30 8.14
CA ALA A 13 10.22 -4.57 9.24
C ALA A 13 10.24 -5.41 10.53
N LYS A 14 9.12 -6.09 10.84
CA LYS A 14 9.01 -7.00 11.98
C LYS A 14 9.98 -8.19 11.84
N TRP A 15 9.99 -8.83 10.67
CA TRP A 15 10.91 -9.93 10.38
C TRP A 15 12.38 -9.51 10.47
N ARG A 16 12.74 -8.32 9.98
CA ARG A 16 14.13 -7.83 10.04
C ARG A 16 14.66 -7.75 11.48
N ASN A 17 13.79 -7.46 12.44
CA ASN A 17 14.13 -7.40 13.86
C ASN A 17 14.31 -8.79 14.50
N THR A 18 13.87 -9.88 13.87
CA THR A 18 14.05 -11.25 14.41
C THR A 18 15.36 -11.90 13.96
N VAL A 19 15.96 -11.44 12.86
CA VAL A 19 17.12 -12.09 12.23
C VAL A 19 18.48 -11.45 12.57
N GLY A 20 18.50 -10.28 13.21
CA GLY A 20 19.69 -9.42 13.30
C GLY A 20 20.55 -9.53 14.55
N GLY A 21 20.31 -10.51 15.44
CA GLY A 21 20.93 -10.58 16.77
C GLY A 21 20.44 -9.51 17.77
N ALA A 22 20.02 -8.34 17.26
CA ALA A 22 19.27 -7.31 17.97
C ALA A 22 18.26 -6.61 17.04
N PRO A 23 17.19 -5.99 17.58
CA PRO A 23 16.28 -5.17 16.81
C PRO A 23 17.00 -3.96 16.20
N VAL A 24 16.88 -3.78 14.89
CA VAL A 24 17.50 -2.65 14.15
C VAL A 24 16.49 -1.53 13.90
N ILE A 25 15.21 -1.88 13.75
CA ILE A 25 14.13 -0.93 13.55
C ILE A 25 13.46 -0.69 14.92
N PRO A 26 13.41 0.55 15.43
CA PRO A 26 12.77 0.83 16.71
C PRO A 26 11.29 0.42 16.71
N PRO A 27 10.79 -0.29 17.74
CA PRO A 27 9.39 -0.71 17.81
C PRO A 27 8.40 0.46 17.67
N ALA A 28 8.76 1.63 18.22
CA ALA A 28 7.97 2.85 18.13
C ALA A 28 7.74 3.33 16.68
N VAL A 29 8.66 3.05 15.76
CA VAL A 29 8.51 3.39 14.33
C VAL A 29 7.53 2.43 13.64
N ILE A 30 7.48 1.17 14.08
CA ILE A 30 6.58 0.15 13.53
C ILE A 30 5.15 0.34 14.06
N SER A 31 5.00 0.74 15.33
CA SER A 31 3.69 0.89 15.99
C SER A 31 3.05 2.26 15.75
N ARG A 32 3.80 3.25 15.26
CA ARG A 32 3.25 4.58 14.98
C ARG A 32 2.18 4.48 13.88
N PRO A 33 1.03 5.15 14.04
CA PRO A 33 0.05 5.27 12.97
C PRO A 33 0.69 5.90 11.72
N PRO A 34 0.34 5.43 10.52
CA PRO A 34 0.90 5.97 9.30
C PRO A 34 0.44 7.42 9.07
N SER A 35 1.40 8.27 8.76
CA SER A 35 1.20 9.68 8.47
C SER A 35 2.22 10.13 7.42
N ALA A 36 1.78 10.94 6.47
CA ALA A 36 2.65 11.65 5.53
C ALA A 36 3.46 12.79 6.18
N GLU A 37 3.15 13.18 7.43
CA GLU A 37 3.85 14.22 8.21
C GLU A 37 4.01 15.57 7.47
N LEU A 38 3.14 15.89 6.51
CA LEU A 38 3.20 17.13 5.70
C LEU A 38 2.55 18.33 6.40
N ARG A 39 1.70 18.08 7.41
CA ARG A 39 1.07 19.09 8.28
C ARG A 39 0.82 18.51 9.67
N ASP A 40 0.71 19.38 10.68
CA ASP A 40 0.42 18.96 12.05
C ASP A 40 -0.86 18.10 12.13
N ASN A 41 -0.76 16.98 12.85
CA ASN A 41 -1.82 15.99 13.07
C ASN A 41 -2.41 15.36 11.79
N GLN A 42 -1.71 15.40 10.65
CA GLN A 42 -2.13 14.66 9.47
C GLN A 42 -2.09 13.15 9.72
N THR A 43 -3.09 12.42 9.29
CA THR A 43 -3.00 10.96 9.15
C THR A 43 -3.29 10.55 7.71
N ASP A 44 -2.66 9.47 7.23
CA ASP A 44 -2.95 8.97 5.88
C ASP A 44 -4.42 8.51 5.76
N GLN A 45 -5.02 8.14 6.89
CA GLN A 45 -6.43 7.76 7.03
C GLN A 45 -7.41 8.93 6.81
N ASP A 46 -6.93 10.18 6.79
CA ASP A 46 -7.76 11.35 6.47
C ASP A 46 -8.25 11.32 5.00
N SER A 47 -7.55 10.58 4.13
CA SER A 47 -7.80 10.60 2.68
C SER A 47 -7.80 9.22 2.00
N LEU A 48 -7.27 8.21 2.68
CA LEU A 48 -7.19 6.83 2.22
C LEU A 48 -7.90 5.89 3.20
N PRO A 49 -8.45 4.76 2.72
CA PRO A 49 -8.89 3.71 3.63
C PRO A 49 -7.70 3.12 4.40
N PRO A 50 -7.96 2.42 5.52
CA PRO A 50 -6.93 1.64 6.23
C PRO A 50 -6.09 0.77 5.29
N TYR A 51 -4.78 0.61 5.57
CA TYR A 51 -3.86 -0.04 4.63
C TYR A 51 -4.16 -1.50 4.36
N ASP A 52 -4.74 -2.23 5.30
CA ASP A 52 -5.25 -3.58 5.09
C ASP A 52 -6.35 -3.62 4.01
N VAL A 53 -7.26 -2.65 4.04
CA VAL A 53 -8.30 -2.48 3.01
C VAL A 53 -7.70 -1.99 1.70
N LEU A 54 -6.84 -0.96 1.74
CA LEU A 54 -6.20 -0.38 0.55
C LEU A 54 -5.37 -1.42 -0.20
N ASP A 55 -4.45 -2.09 0.50
CA ASP A 55 -3.56 -3.09 -0.09
C ASP A 55 -4.37 -4.28 -0.63
N GLY A 56 -5.44 -4.69 0.06
CA GLY A 56 -6.36 -5.72 -0.41
C GLY A 56 -7.04 -5.37 -1.73
N ILE A 57 -7.51 -4.13 -1.88
CA ILE A 57 -8.09 -3.63 -3.14
C ILE A 57 -7.03 -3.56 -4.24
N LEU A 58 -5.86 -2.99 -3.96
CA LEU A 58 -4.80 -2.83 -4.94
C LEU A 58 -4.26 -4.17 -5.43
N TYR A 59 -4.06 -5.14 -4.54
CA TYR A 59 -3.65 -6.50 -4.90
C TYR A 59 -4.63 -7.16 -5.86
N ARG A 60 -5.93 -7.08 -5.56
CA ARG A 60 -6.97 -7.65 -6.42
C ARG A 60 -7.04 -6.95 -7.77
N TYR A 61 -6.92 -5.62 -7.78
CA TYR A 61 -7.00 -4.85 -9.01
C TYR A 61 -5.78 -5.01 -9.91
N VAL A 62 -4.56 -4.95 -9.35
CA VAL A 62 -3.31 -4.91 -10.13
C VAL A 62 -2.70 -6.29 -10.32
N ASP A 63 -2.59 -7.08 -9.26
CA ASP A 63 -1.96 -8.41 -9.32
C ASP A 63 -2.92 -9.48 -9.84
N GLN A 64 -4.21 -9.41 -9.47
CA GLN A 64 -5.23 -10.40 -9.88
C GLN A 64 -6.09 -9.95 -11.06
N GLU A 65 -5.93 -8.72 -11.56
CA GLU A 65 -6.70 -8.16 -12.69
C GLU A 65 -8.22 -8.23 -12.50
N GLN A 66 -8.70 -8.20 -11.26
CA GLN A 66 -10.12 -8.24 -10.94
C GLN A 66 -10.81 -6.93 -11.33
N SER A 67 -12.03 -7.04 -11.85
CA SER A 67 -12.85 -5.86 -12.15
C SER A 67 -13.33 -5.18 -10.87
N ARG A 68 -13.84 -3.94 -10.99
CA ARG A 68 -14.53 -3.26 -9.87
C ARG A 68 -15.56 -4.18 -9.23
N ASP A 69 -16.38 -4.83 -10.04
CA ASP A 69 -17.51 -5.63 -9.57
C ASP A 69 -17.05 -6.90 -8.86
N ASP A 70 -15.97 -7.53 -9.32
CA ASP A 70 -15.35 -8.67 -8.65
C ASP A 70 -14.79 -8.28 -7.26
N ILE A 71 -14.17 -7.10 -7.16
CA ILE A 71 -13.60 -6.60 -5.90
C ILE A 71 -14.73 -6.27 -4.91
N VAL A 72 -15.83 -5.68 -5.37
CA VAL A 72 -17.01 -5.44 -4.53
C VAL A 72 -17.65 -6.76 -4.10
N ALA A 73 -17.77 -7.73 -5.00
CA ALA A 73 -18.27 -9.08 -4.69
C ALA A 73 -17.37 -9.82 -3.69
N ALA A 74 -16.08 -9.49 -3.64
CA ALA A 74 -15.13 -10.01 -2.65
C ALA A 74 -15.29 -9.38 -1.24
N GLY A 75 -16.27 -8.50 -1.04
CA GLY A 75 -16.65 -7.96 0.28
C GLY A 75 -16.13 -6.55 0.60
N TYR A 76 -15.54 -5.86 -0.39
CA TYR A 76 -15.09 -4.48 -0.21
C TYR A 76 -16.22 -3.49 -0.49
N ALA A 77 -16.30 -2.42 0.30
CA ALA A 77 -17.34 -1.39 0.12
C ALA A 77 -17.19 -0.67 -1.22
N ALA A 78 -18.28 -0.55 -1.97
CA ALA A 78 -18.27 -0.07 -3.35
C ALA A 78 -17.73 1.37 -3.49
N ASP A 79 -18.11 2.25 -2.58
CA ASP A 79 -17.61 3.63 -2.48
C ASP A 79 -16.08 3.68 -2.28
N THR A 80 -15.56 2.80 -1.43
CA THR A 80 -14.13 2.69 -1.14
C THR A 80 -13.37 2.16 -2.35
N VAL A 81 -13.90 1.12 -3.01
CA VAL A 81 -13.31 0.58 -4.25
C VAL A 81 -13.26 1.66 -5.33
N GLU A 82 -14.35 2.36 -5.57
CA GLU A 82 -14.41 3.44 -6.56
C GLU A 82 -13.42 4.56 -6.28
N HIS A 83 -13.34 5.01 -5.03
CA HIS A 83 -12.40 6.02 -4.59
C HIS A 83 -10.95 5.60 -4.85
N VAL A 84 -10.56 4.40 -4.44
CA VAL A 84 -9.21 3.86 -4.66
C VAL A 84 -8.89 3.74 -6.15
N LEU A 85 -9.78 3.14 -6.96
CA LEU A 85 -9.57 3.01 -8.40
C LEU A 85 -9.51 4.36 -9.11
N ARG A 86 -10.25 5.37 -8.65
CA ARG A 86 -10.14 6.75 -9.13
C ARG A 86 -8.77 7.33 -8.81
N LEU A 87 -8.29 7.19 -7.57
CA LEU A 87 -6.97 7.67 -7.17
C LEU A 87 -5.84 7.03 -8.00
N VAL A 88 -5.91 5.72 -8.24
CA VAL A 88 -4.95 4.98 -9.08
C VAL A 88 -4.86 5.56 -10.49
N ARG A 89 -6.01 5.86 -11.09
CA ARG A 89 -6.10 6.44 -12.45
C ARG A 89 -5.58 7.88 -12.48
N LEU A 90 -6.03 8.74 -11.56
CA LEU A 90 -5.64 10.16 -11.53
C LEU A 90 -4.12 10.36 -11.27
N ASN A 91 -3.49 9.44 -10.55
CA ASN A 91 -2.07 9.53 -10.19
C ASN A 91 -1.16 8.66 -11.07
N GLU A 92 -1.65 8.16 -12.20
CA GLU A 92 -0.87 7.31 -13.11
C GLU A 92 0.39 8.02 -13.64
N TRP A 93 0.32 9.32 -13.87
CA TRP A 93 1.47 10.12 -14.33
C TRP A 93 2.66 10.07 -13.36
N LYS A 94 2.41 9.99 -12.05
CA LYS A 94 3.47 9.89 -11.03
C LYS A 94 4.26 8.60 -11.19
N ARG A 95 3.62 7.53 -11.65
CA ARG A 95 4.26 6.23 -11.87
C ARG A 95 5.16 6.25 -13.11
N HIS A 96 4.73 6.95 -14.15
CA HIS A 96 5.52 7.11 -15.39
C HIS A 96 6.81 7.91 -15.17
N GLN A 97 6.80 8.87 -14.23
CA GLN A 97 7.97 9.70 -13.92
C GLN A 97 8.86 9.10 -12.82
N ALA A 98 8.43 8.02 -12.15
CA ALA A 98 9.18 7.42 -11.06
C ALA A 98 10.42 6.67 -11.57
N ALA A 99 11.54 6.79 -10.85
CA ALA A 99 12.76 6.05 -11.17
C ALA A 99 12.50 4.53 -11.22
N PRO A 100 13.20 3.79 -12.11
CA PRO A 100 13.15 2.32 -12.12
C PRO A 100 13.62 1.77 -10.77
N GLY A 101 13.07 0.63 -10.36
CA GLY A 101 13.39 0.00 -9.09
C GLY A 101 13.18 -1.50 -9.14
N PRO A 102 13.69 -2.25 -8.15
CA PRO A 102 13.57 -3.70 -8.11
C PRO A 102 12.09 -4.13 -8.02
N LYS A 103 11.74 -5.13 -8.83
CA LYS A 103 10.43 -5.78 -8.87
C LYS A 103 10.48 -7.10 -8.12
N VAL A 104 9.53 -7.31 -7.22
CA VAL A 104 9.36 -8.49 -6.37
C VAL A 104 7.97 -9.11 -6.58
N SER A 105 6.96 -8.29 -6.86
CA SER A 105 5.59 -8.70 -7.17
C SER A 105 5.49 -9.49 -8.48
N ARG A 106 4.40 -10.24 -8.66
CA ARG A 106 4.13 -10.93 -9.93
C ARG A 106 3.91 -9.93 -11.06
N ARG A 107 3.23 -8.82 -10.77
CA ARG A 107 2.94 -7.75 -11.73
C ARG A 107 3.38 -6.41 -11.20
N ALA A 108 4.11 -5.68 -12.04
CA ALA A 108 4.58 -4.36 -11.68
C ALA A 108 3.40 -3.38 -11.68
N PHE A 109 3.32 -2.60 -10.60
CA PHE A 109 2.34 -1.52 -10.46
C PHE A 109 2.56 -0.37 -11.48
N GLY A 110 3.69 -0.35 -12.19
CA GLY A 110 4.13 0.74 -13.08
C GLY A 110 4.45 0.35 -14.54
N ARG A 111 3.99 -0.81 -15.01
CA ARG A 111 4.54 -1.64 -16.12
C ARG A 111 5.71 -2.53 -15.71
#